data_AF-A0A1A0ISV5-F1
#
_entry.id   AF-A0A1A0ISV5-F1
#
_cell.length_a   1.000
_cell.length_b   1.000
_cell.length_c   1.000
_cell.angle_alpha   90.00
_cell.angle_beta   90.00
_cell.angle_gamma   90.00
#
_symmetry.space_group_name_H-M   'P 1'
#
loop_
_entity.id
_entity.type
_entity.pdbx_description
1 polymer ?
#
loop_
_entity_poly.entity_id
_entity_poly.type
_entity_poly.pdbx_seq_one_letter_code
_entity_poly.pdbx_strand_id
1 'polypeptide(L)'
;MKGPWTADIVEPRFARLREKVGLQYTLHDLRHFYASGLIAAGCDVVTVQRAMGHKDATTTLNTYSHLWPKAEDRTRKASAAMFR
;
A
#
# COMPACT_ATOMS: atom_id res chain seq x y z
N MET A 1 -24.62 16.52 -4.65
CA MET A 1 -24.51 15.37 -3.73
C MET A 1 -24.40 15.92 -2.32
N LYS A 2 -25.38 15.70 -1.43
CA LYS A 2 -25.37 16.24 -0.07
C LYS A 2 -25.61 15.08 0.90
N GLY A 3 -24.55 14.61 1.55
CA GLY A 3 -24.54 13.47 2.48
C GLY A 3 -23.14 12.87 2.62
N PRO A 4 -22.82 12.22 3.76
CA PRO A 4 -21.52 11.57 3.94
C PRO A 4 -21.33 10.44 2.93
N TRP A 5 -20.08 10.21 2.54
CA TRP A 5 -19.72 9.06 1.70
C TRP A 5 -19.70 7.81 2.56
N THR A 6 -20.70 6.94 2.37
CA THR A 6 -20.82 5.66 3.05
C THR A 6 -20.50 4.51 2.08
N ALA A 7 -20.20 3.32 2.61
CA ALA A 7 -19.82 2.16 1.79
C ALA A 7 -20.92 1.77 0.78
N ASP A 8 -22.18 1.81 1.20
CA ASP A 8 -23.37 1.56 0.38
C ASP A 8 -23.56 2.58 -0.76
N ILE A 9 -22.90 3.73 -0.70
CA ILE A 9 -22.88 4.72 -1.78
C ILE A 9 -21.64 4.54 -2.68
N VAL A 10 -20.47 4.34 -2.08
CA VAL A 10 -19.19 4.32 -2.80
C VAL A 10 -19.04 3.02 -3.60
N GLU A 11 -19.32 1.86 -3.00
CA GLU A 11 -19.11 0.57 -3.64
C GLU A 11 -19.96 0.38 -4.91
N PRO A 12 -21.28 0.64 -4.93
CA PRO A 12 -22.07 0.48 -6.15
C PRO A 12 -21.67 1.49 -7.24
N ARG A 13 -21.21 2.68 -6.86
CA ARG A 13 -20.68 3.65 -7.82
C ARG A 13 -19.38 3.19 -8.44
N PHE A 14 -18.46 2.68 -7.64
CA PHE A 14 -17.21 2.12 -8.15
C PHE A 14 -17.45 0.86 -8.99
N ALA A 15 -18.43 0.03 -8.62
CA ALA A 15 -18.84 -1.14 -9.39
C ALA A 15 -19.36 -0.79 -10.79
N ARG A 16 -20.19 0.24 -10.91
CA ARG A 16 -20.64 0.73 -12.23
C ARG A 16 -19.49 1.31 -13.07
N LEU A 17 -18.55 1.99 -12.42
CA LEU A 17 -17.38 2.54 -13.11
C LEU A 17 -16.50 1.43 -13.66
N ARG A 18 -16.12 0.45 -12.82
CA ARG A 18 -15.23 -0.66 -13.23
C ARG A 18 -15.84 -1.48 -14.36
N GLU A 19 -17.15 -1.71 -14.36
CA GLU A 19 -17.86 -2.38 -15.45
C GLU A 19 -17.76 -1.58 -16.75
N LYS A 20 -18.03 -0.27 -16.70
CA LYS A 20 -17.97 0.63 -17.87
C LYS A 20 -16.59 0.69 -18.51
N VAL A 21 -15.52 0.57 -17.72
CA VAL A 21 -14.13 0.60 -18.22
C VAL A 21 -13.49 -0.78 -18.37
N GLY A 22 -14.24 -1.87 -18.14
CA GLY A 22 -13.74 -3.23 -18.29
C GLY A 22 -12.69 -3.66 -17.26
N LEU A 23 -12.67 -3.07 -16.06
CA LEU A 23 -11.72 -3.38 -14.99
C LEU A 23 -12.34 -4.28 -13.92
N GLN A 24 -11.50 -5.15 -13.33
CA GLN A 24 -11.88 -6.10 -12.27
C GLN A 24 -11.21 -5.79 -10.91
N TYR A 25 -10.89 -4.52 -10.66
CA TYR A 25 -10.30 -4.08 -9.40
C TYR A 25 -11.36 -3.59 -8.41
N THR A 26 -11.04 -3.71 -7.12
CA THR A 26 -11.79 -3.22 -5.96
C THR A 26 -11.17 -1.94 -5.41
N LEU A 27 -11.88 -1.26 -4.50
CA LEU A 27 -11.31 -0.13 -3.76
C LEU A 27 -10.17 -0.56 -2.83
N HIS A 28 -10.19 -1.81 -2.36
CA HIS A 28 -9.12 -2.35 -1.52
C HIS A 28 -7.83 -2.56 -2.34
N ASP A 29 -7.94 -2.87 -3.63
CA ASP A 29 -6.77 -2.96 -4.51
C ASP A 29 -6.08 -1.60 -4.69
N LEU A 30 -6.84 -0.50 -4.70
CA LEU A 30 -6.26 0.85 -4.70
C LEU A 30 -5.47 1.11 -3.41
N ARG A 31 -5.95 0.60 -2.26
CA ARG A 31 -5.25 0.68 -0.98
C ARG A 31 -3.95 -0.15 -1.02
N HIS A 32 -3.96 -1.34 -1.62
CA HIS A 32 -2.74 -2.14 -1.84
C HIS A 32 -1.76 -1.47 -2.80
N PHE A 33 -2.25 -0.85 -3.88
CA PHE A 33 -1.44 -0.08 -4.83
C PHE A 33 -0.71 1.06 -4.12
N TYR A 34 -1.41 1.82 -3.28
CA TYR A 34 -0.80 2.90 -2.52
C TYR A 34 0.29 2.40 -1.56
N ALA A 35 0.01 1.34 -0.79
CA ALA A 35 0.99 0.75 0.12
C ALA A 35 2.25 0.26 -0.61
N SER A 36 2.08 -0.49 -1.71
CA SER A 36 3.21 -1.01 -2.49
C SER A 36 4.04 0.10 -3.10
N GLY A 37 3.42 1.18 -3.58
CA GLY A 37 4.11 2.37 -4.09
C GLY A 37 4.99 3.06 -3.03
N LEU A 38 4.48 3.25 -1.81
CA LEU A 38 5.25 3.83 -0.71
C LEU A 38 6.47 2.95 -0.34
N ILE A 39 6.28 1.63 -0.32
CA ILE A 39 7.36 0.69 -0.01
C ILE A 39 8.42 0.68 -1.12
N ALA A 40 7.99 0.69 -2.38
CA ALA A 40 8.89 0.77 -3.52
C ALA A 40 9.69 2.09 -3.54
N ALA A 41 9.11 3.19 -3.03
CA ALA A 41 9.80 4.46 -2.84
C ALA A 41 10.79 4.45 -1.65
N GLY A 42 10.90 3.35 -0.90
CA GLY A 42 11.85 3.18 0.19
C GLY A 42 11.35 3.65 1.56
N CYS A 43 10.05 3.95 1.72
CA CYS A 43 9.49 4.31 3.03
C CYS A 43 9.61 3.13 4.02
N ASP A 44 9.87 3.45 5.29
CA ASP A 44 9.89 2.46 6.37
C ASP A 44 8.47 2.07 6.81
N VAL A 45 8.39 1.01 7.61
CA VAL A 45 7.11 0.44 8.08
C VAL A 45 6.24 1.43 8.86
N VAL A 46 6.83 2.30 9.69
CA VAL A 46 6.09 3.26 10.51
C VAL A 46 5.51 4.36 9.62
N THR A 47 6.29 4.82 8.64
CA THR A 47 5.82 5.78 7.63
C THR A 47 4.64 5.22 6.84
N VAL A 48 4.75 3.98 6.33
CA VAL A 48 3.65 3.33 5.59
C VAL A 48 2.43 3.10 6.49
N GLN A 49 2.63 2.62 7.73
CA GLN A 49 1.55 2.43 8.70
C GLN A 49 0.75 3.70 8.94
N ARG A 50 1.44 4.82 9.17
CA ARG A 50 0.80 6.14 9.40
C ARG A 50 0.06 6.62 8.16
N ALA A 51 0.68 6.55 6.99
CA ALA A 51 0.07 6.94 5.72
C ALA A 51 -1.21 6.13 5.40
N MET A 52 -1.22 4.86 5.80
CA MET A 52 -2.36 3.96 5.62
C MET A 52 -3.43 4.13 6.72
N GLY A 53 -3.11 4.81 7.82
CA GLY A 53 -4.00 4.94 8.97
C GLY A 53 -4.17 3.63 9.76
N HIS A 54 -3.20 2.70 9.70
CA HIS A 54 -3.25 1.51 10.55
C HIS A 54 -2.96 1.88 12.00
N LYS A 55 -3.71 1.31 12.93
CA LYS A 55 -3.49 1.50 14.37
C LYS A 55 -2.14 0.94 14.83
N ASP A 56 -1.72 -0.19 14.25
CA ASP A 56 -0.51 -0.91 14.62
C ASP A 56 0.33 -1.24 13.37
N ALA A 57 1.66 -1.15 13.50
CA ALA A 57 2.62 -1.52 12.47
C ALA A 57 2.54 -3.00 12.06
N THR A 58 2.12 -3.89 12.97
CA THR A 58 1.89 -5.32 12.66
C THR A 58 0.85 -5.51 11.55
N THR A 59 -0.17 -4.67 11.45
CA THR A 59 -1.14 -4.75 10.33
C THR A 59 -0.44 -4.53 8.98
N THR A 60 0.44 -3.54 8.94
CA THR A 60 1.27 -3.25 7.75
C THR A 60 2.25 -4.39 7.47
N LEU A 61 2.95 -4.90 8.49
CA LEU A 61 3.94 -5.97 8.33
C LEU A 61 3.32 -7.28 7.89
N ASN A 62 2.19 -7.68 8.48
CA ASN A 62 1.50 -8.91 8.13
C ASN A 62 1.08 -8.93 6.65
N THR A 63 0.73 -7.76 6.11
CA THR A 63 0.25 -7.65 4.73
C THR A 63 1.40 -7.42 3.74
N TYR A 64 2.36 -6.56 4.07
CA TYR A 64 3.29 -5.97 3.09
C TYR A 64 4.77 -6.23 3.37
N SER A 65 5.15 -6.94 4.44
CA SER A 65 6.56 -7.19 4.79
C SER A 65 7.39 -7.76 3.63
N HIS A 66 6.78 -8.60 2.80
CA HIS A 66 7.40 -9.22 1.63
C HIS A 66 7.80 -8.24 0.52
N LEU A 67 7.29 -7.00 0.54
CA LEU A 67 7.62 -5.96 -0.44
C LEU A 67 8.90 -5.19 -0.10
N TRP A 68 9.36 -5.22 1.16
CA TRP A 68 10.61 -4.57 1.53
C TRP A 68 11.81 -5.38 1.06
N PRO A 69 12.92 -4.72 0.66
CA PRO A 69 14.18 -5.41 0.39
C PRO A 69 14.60 -6.26 1.59
N LYS A 70 15.08 -7.48 1.32
CA LYS A 70 15.56 -8.37 2.37
C LYS A 70 16.73 -7.71 3.12
N ALA A 71 16.85 -8.04 4.40
CA ALA A 71 17.94 -7.52 5.23
C ALA A 71 19.31 -7.79 4.60
N GLU A 72 19.49 -8.98 4.02
CA GLU A 72 20.71 -9.39 3.30
C GLU A 72 21.06 -8.45 2.14
N ASP A 73 20.07 -8.03 1.35
CA ASP A 73 20.29 -7.12 0.22
C ASP A 73 20.75 -5.74 0.69
N ARG A 74 20.15 -5.24 1.78
CA ARG A 74 20.54 -3.96 2.38
C ARG A 74 21.94 -4.03 2.99
N THR A 75 22.23 -5.08 3.75
CA THR A 75 23.55 -5.32 4.36
C THR A 75 24.62 -5.40 3.29
N ARG A 76 24.41 -6.22 2.25
CA ARG A 76 25.35 -6.36 1.13
C ARG A 76 25.59 -5.03 0.44
N LYS A 77 24.54 -4.27 0.14
CA LYS A 77 24.67 -2.96 -0.52
C LYS A 77 25.41 -1.94 0.35
N ALA A 78 25.12 -1.91 1.65
CA ALA A 78 25.78 -1.02 2.61
C ALA A 78 27.27 -1.38 2.76
N SER A 79 27.60 -2.65 2.97
CA SER A 79 28.98 -3.13 3.06
C SER A 79 29.76 -2.81 1.78
N ALA A 80 29.18 -3.06 0.60
CA ALA A 80 29.80 -2.73 -0.68
C ALA A 80 29.94 -1.23 -0.96
N ALA A 81 29.29 -0.35 -0.20
CA ALA A 81 29.46 1.10 -0.30
C ALA A 81 30.53 1.63 0.66
N MET A 82 30.73 0.97 1.81
CA MET A 82 31.75 1.34 2.80
C MET A 82 33.19 1.13 2.31
N PHE A 83 33.40 0.15 1.43
CA PHE A 83 34.73 -0.20 0.91
C PHE A 83 35.00 0.34 -0.50
N ARG A 84 34.33 1.41 -0.91
CA ARG A 84 34.62 2.13 -2.16
C ARG A 84 35.51 3.33 -1.92
#